data_AF-A0A3D4HS43-F1
#
_entry.id   AF-A0A3D4HS43-F1
#
_cell.length_a   1.000
_cell.length_b   1.000
_cell.length_c   1.000
_cell.angle_alpha   90.00
_cell.angle_beta   90.00
_cell.angle_gamma   90.00
#
_symmetry.space_group_name_H-M   'P 1'
#
loop_
_entity.id
_entity.type
_entity.pdbx_description
1 polymer ?
#
loop_
_entity_poly.entity_id
_entity_poly.type
_entity_poly.pdbx_seq_one_letter_code
_entity_poly.pdbx_strand_id
1 'polypeptide(L)' 'GKNKIDCGIGNVDLEIDAREEDYNLDIQSGLGKVRLNGKRISKDYRKDNDASSFIEIDGGIGDVDINFTR' A
#
# COMPACT_ATOMS: atom_id res chain seq x y z
N GLY A 1 4.84 -12.43 -7.11
CA GLY A 1 4.15 -13.10 -5.97
C GLY A 1 3.04 -12.22 -5.44
N LYS A 2 2.03 -12.75 -4.74
CA LYS A 2 0.89 -11.97 -4.22
C LYS A 2 0.97 -11.83 -2.70
N ASN A 3 0.97 -10.60 -2.21
CA ASN A 3 0.90 -10.29 -0.79
C ASN A 3 -0.42 -9.56 -0.50
N LYS A 4 -1.12 -9.96 0.56
CA LYS A 4 -2.35 -9.33 1.01
C LYS A 4 -2.24 -8.98 2.50
N ILE A 5 -2.56 -7.74 2.84
CA ILE A 5 -2.57 -7.22 4.22
C ILE A 5 -3.97 -6.71 4.54
N ASP A 6 -4.61 -7.30 5.55
CA ASP A 6 -5.93 -6.89 6.05
C ASP A 6 -5.80 -6.35 7.48
N CYS A 7 -6.21 -5.10 7.71
CA CYS A 7 -6.20 -4.48 9.04
C CYS A 7 -7.53 -3.78 9.31
N GLY A 8 -8.29 -4.24 10.31
CA GLY A 8 -9.57 -3.64 10.66
C GLY A 8 -9.45 -2.29 11.37
N ILE A 9 -8.68 -2.23 12.47
CA ILE A 9 -8.42 -1.01 13.24
C ILE A 9 -6.95 -1.02 13.65
N GLY A 10 -6.22 0.05 13.35
CA GLY A 10 -4.79 0.20 13.61
C GLY A 10 -4.05 0.80 12.43
N ASN A 11 -2.84 1.27 12.68
CA ASN A 11 -1.98 1.79 11.61
C ASN A 11 -1.22 0.65 10.93
N VAL A 12 -0.97 0.80 9.63
CA VAL A 12 -0.14 -0.11 8.84
C VAL A 12 1.09 0.66 8.39
N ASP A 13 2.26 0.25 8.85
CA ASP A 13 3.55 0.76 8.42
C ASP A 13 4.29 -0.36 7.67
N LEU A 14 4.57 -0.15 6.38
CA LEU A 14 5.20 -1.15 5.52
C LEU A 14 6.46 -0.58 4.86
N GLU A 15 7.61 -1.20 5.11
CA GLU A 15 8.87 -0.95 4.41
C GLU A 15 9.19 -2.11 3.47
N ILE A 16 9.48 -1.80 2.21
CA ILE A 16 9.74 -2.79 1.16
C ILE A 16 11.10 -2.50 0.54
N ASP A 17 12.04 -3.43 0.70
CA ASP A 17 13.39 -3.34 0.10
C ASP A 17 13.39 -3.73 -1.39
N ALA A 18 12.68 -2.94 -2.19
CA ALA A 18 12.57 -3.09 -3.65
C ALA A 18 12.13 -1.76 -4.27
N ARG A 19 12.03 -1.70 -5.60
CA ARG A 19 11.50 -0.54 -6.31
C ARG A 19 9.98 -0.58 -6.35
N GLU A 20 9.33 0.57 -6.33
CA GLU A 20 7.87 0.67 -6.45
C GLU A 20 7.37 0.05 -7.77
N GLU A 21 8.14 0.19 -8.86
CA GLU A 21 7.80 -0.33 -10.18
C GLU A 21 7.83 -1.86 -10.27
N ASP A 22 8.49 -2.54 -9.33
CA ASP A 22 8.53 -4.02 -9.29
C ASP A 22 7.21 -4.64 -8.78
N TYR A 23 6.23 -3.80 -8.42
CA TYR A 23 4.94 -4.22 -7.86
C TYR A 23 3.76 -3.50 -8.49
N ASN A 24 2.68 -4.25 -8.69
CA ASN A 24 1.34 -3.71 -8.86
C ASN A 24 0.72 -3.48 -7.47
N LEU A 25 -0.05 -2.40 -7.32
CA LEU A 25 -0.60 -1.96 -6.04
C LEU A 25 -2.12 -1.82 -6.12
N ASP A 26 -2.83 -2.34 -5.12
CA ASP A 26 -4.24 -2.07 -4.85
C ASP A 26 -4.41 -1.78 -3.35
N ILE A 27 -4.72 -0.52 -3.02
CA ILE A 27 -4.79 -0.03 -1.65
C ILE A 27 -6.17 0.55 -1.41
N GLN A 28 -6.86 0.00 -0.43
CA GLN A 28 -8.16 0.45 0.03
C GLN A 28 -8.10 0.80 1.51
N SER A 29 -8.59 1.98 1.88
CA SER A 29 -8.65 2.43 3.27
C SER A 29 -9.99 3.11 3.58
N GLY A 30 -10.63 2.75 4.70
CA GLY A 30 -11.86 3.39 5.15
C GLY A 30 -11.61 4.79 5.74
N LEU A 31 -11.04 4.85 6.94
CA LEU A 31 -10.81 6.08 7.71
C LEU A 31 -9.35 6.23 8.11
N GLY A 32 -8.72 7.32 7.67
CA GLY A 32 -7.30 7.59 7.92
C GLY A 32 -6.64 8.28 6.72
N LYS A 33 -5.32 8.36 6.75
CA LYS A 33 -4.48 8.84 5.64
C LYS A 33 -3.78 7.65 5.02
N VAL A 34 -3.64 7.69 3.69
CA VAL A 34 -2.80 6.74 2.97
C VAL A 34 -1.63 7.51 2.36
N ARG A 35 -0.41 7.05 2.59
CA ARG A 35 0.79 7.58 1.91
C ARG A 35 1.57 6.46 1.27
N LEU A 36 2.12 6.79 0.11
CA LEU A 36 3.05 5.98 -0.65
C LEU A 36 4.31 6.81 -0.85
N ASN A 37 5.46 6.30 -0.38
CA ASN A 37 6.75 6.97 -0.44
C ASN A 37 6.69 8.40 0.15
N GLY A 38 6.08 8.52 1.33
CA GLY A 38 5.86 9.78 2.05
C GLY A 38 4.82 10.73 1.42
N LYS A 39 4.29 10.42 0.23
CA LYS A 39 3.30 11.26 -0.46
C LYS A 39 1.90 10.77 -0.20
N ARG A 40 1.00 11.69 0.14
CA ARG A 40 -0.41 11.36 0.34
C ARG A 40 -1.05 10.97 -0.99
N ILE A 41 -1.76 9.85 -0.99
CA ILE A 41 -2.52 9.34 -2.14
C ILE A 41 -4.01 9.21 -1.79
N SER A 42 -4.80 8.81 -2.79
CA SER A 42 -6.20 8.43 -2.58
C SER A 42 -6.31 7.25 -1.62
N LYS A 43 -7.43 7.15 -0.91
CA LYS A 43 -7.75 5.99 -0.07
C LYS A 43 -8.14 4.76 -0.87
N ASP A 44 -8.59 4.97 -2.10
CA ASP A 44 -8.77 3.94 -3.13
C ASP A 44 -7.75 4.25 -4.21
N TYR A 45 -6.65 3.49 -4.22
CA TYR A 45 -5.50 3.72 -5.07
C TYR A 45 -5.07 2.44 -5.75
N ARG A 46 -4.97 2.51 -7.08
CA ARG A 46 -4.46 1.41 -7.91
C ARG A 46 -3.33 1.89 -8.80
N LYS A 47 -2.29 1.09 -8.88
CA LYS A 47 -1.17 1.29 -9.80
C LYS A 47 -0.82 -0.04 -10.47
N ASP A 48 -0.91 -0.06 -11.78
CA ASP A 48 -0.46 -1.18 -12.61
C ASP A 48 0.86 -0.78 -13.29
N ASN A 49 1.93 -1.48 -12.93
CA ASN A 49 3.27 -1.29 -13.47
C ASN A 49 3.66 -2.42 -14.43
N ASP A 50 2.71 -3.29 -14.85
CA ASP A 50 2.97 -4.52 -15.61
C ASP A 50 3.95 -5.46 -14.87
N ALA A 51 3.90 -5.43 -13.53
CA ALA A 51 4.78 -6.22 -12.69
C ALA A 51 4.22 -7.62 -12.40
N SER A 52 5.11 -8.60 -12.21
CA SER A 52 4.73 -9.97 -11.82
C SER A 52 4.37 -10.11 -10.33
N SER A 53 4.60 -9.07 -9.52
CA SER A 53 4.31 -9.05 -8.09
C SER A 53 3.20 -8.06 -7.79
N PHE A 54 2.39 -8.38 -6.77
CA PHE A 54 1.20 -7.64 -6.41
C PHE A 54 1.09 -7.47 -4.91
N ILE A 55 0.76 -6.25 -4.47
CA ILE A 55 0.49 -5.91 -3.08
C ILE A 55 -0.94 -5.38 -2.97
N GLU A 56 -1.73 -6.03 -2.13
CA GLU A 56 -3.11 -5.68 -1.79
C GLU A 56 -3.16 -5.25 -0.32
N ILE A 57 -3.74 -4.08 -0.02
CA ILE A 57 -3.90 -3.58 1.35
C ILE A 57 -5.34 -3.13 1.57
N ASP A 58 -6.02 -3.76 2.54
CA ASP A 58 -7.34 -3.38 2.99
C ASP A 58 -7.28 -2.88 4.45
N GLY A 59 -7.31 -1.56 4.61
CA GLY A 59 -7.33 -0.87 5.91
C GLY A 59 -8.74 -0.40 6.29
N GLY A 60 -9.22 -0.72 7.48
CA GLY A 60 -10.49 -0.22 8.00
C GLY A 60 -10.36 1.19 8.59
N ILE A 61 -9.77 1.30 9.78
CA ILE A 61 -9.59 2.55 10.52
C ILE A 61 -8.14 2.69 11.01
N GLY A 62 -7.42 3.68 10.51
CA GLY A 62 -6.03 3.96 10.83
C GLY A 62 -5.27 4.50 9.62
N ASP A 63 -4.06 5.01 9.85
CA ASP A 63 -3.19 5.47 8.77
C ASP A 63 -2.46 4.29 8.11
N VAL A 64 -2.25 4.37 6.80
CA VAL A 64 -1.48 3.41 6.01
C VAL A 64 -0.30 4.14 5.39
N ASP A 65 0.92 3.77 5.79
CA ASP A 65 2.16 4.34 5.28
C ASP A 65 3.01 3.23 4.65
N ILE A 66 3.26 3.35 3.34
CA ILE A 66 4.03 2.37 2.56
C ILE A 66 5.26 3.07 1.99
N ASN A 67 6.44 2.50 2.21
CA ASN A 67 7.69 3.05 1.71
C ASN A 67 8.53 1.96 1.02
N PHE A 68 8.90 2.25 -0.23
CA PHE A 68 9.89 1.51 -1.00
C PHE A 68 11.27 2.14 -0.81
N THR A 69 12.29 1.33 -0.56
CA THR A 69 13.63 1.83 -0.18
C THR A 69 14.68 1.73 -1.28
N ARG A 70 14.33 1.36 -2.52
CA ARG A 70 15.25 1.25 -3.68
C ARG A 70 14.79 2.01 -4.92
#